data_AF-A0A7R9DTK0-F1
#
_entry.id   AF-A0A7R9DTK0-F1
#
_cell.length_a   1.000
_cell.length_b   1.000
_cell.length_c   1.000
_cell.angle_alpha   90.00
_cell.angle_beta   90.00
_cell.angle_gamma   90.00
#
_symmetry.space_group_name_H-M   'P 1'
#
loop_
_entity.id
_entity.type
_entity.pdbx_description
1 polymer ?
#
loop_
_entity_poly.entity_id
_entity_poly.type
_entity_poly.pdbx_seq_one_letter_code
_entity_poly.pdbx_strand_id
1 'polypeptide(L)'
;MFLKIILFDVGIRNLVWRLSANAVEDLLECPVCNERFNRPKMLPCQHTFCAKCLRDQITYSRGRVNNFLQCPLCQLQVKLKIRFVEELEGALNSLPSNLYIDSLLAVLQNESPQQQQQPVQEPEVRCSKCQTVCSARICNHCKQ
;
A
#
# COMPACT_ATOMS: atom_id res chain seq x y z
N MET A 1 -18.06 -17.80 -34.39
CA MET A 1 -16.86 -17.69 -35.26
C MET A 1 -16.97 -16.34 -35.96
N PHE A 2 -15.92 -15.50 -35.86
CA PHE A 2 -15.86 -14.11 -36.39
C PHE A 2 -16.78 -13.13 -35.62
N LEU A 3 -16.30 -12.34 -34.66
CA LEU A 3 -15.27 -11.32 -34.79
C LEU A 3 -14.29 -11.33 -33.61
N LYS A 4 -13.03 -11.66 -33.91
CA LYS A 4 -11.84 -11.05 -33.32
C LYS A 4 -11.38 -9.98 -34.31
N ILE A 5 -10.53 -9.05 -33.85
CA ILE A 5 -9.81 -8.01 -34.63
C ILE A 5 -10.69 -6.75 -34.72
N ILE A 6 -10.55 -5.72 -33.87
CA ILE A 6 -9.39 -4.85 -33.58
C ILE A 6 -9.58 -4.45 -32.09
N LEU A 7 -8.62 -4.63 -31.19
CA LEU A 7 -7.64 -3.59 -30.83
C LEU A 7 -6.39 -4.28 -30.26
N PHE A 8 -5.38 -4.33 -31.11
CA PHE A 8 -3.99 -4.55 -30.76
C PHE A 8 -3.48 -3.24 -30.16
N ASP A 9 -3.28 -3.20 -28.84
CA ASP A 9 -2.19 -2.45 -28.23
C ASP A 9 -1.93 -2.99 -26.83
N VAL A 10 -0.66 -3.03 -26.47
CA VAL A 10 -0.13 -3.66 -25.26
C VAL A 10 -0.75 -3.02 -24.00
N GLY A 11 -1.83 -3.60 -23.45
CA GLY A 11 -2.46 -3.04 -22.25
C GLY A 11 -3.61 -3.80 -21.58
N ILE A 12 -4.10 -4.91 -22.14
CA ILE A 12 -5.31 -5.61 -21.64
C ILE A 12 -5.04 -7.08 -21.30
N ARG A 13 -3.88 -7.42 -20.72
CA ARG A 13 -3.66 -8.76 -20.15
C ARG A 13 -4.15 -8.81 -18.70
N ASN A 14 -5.45 -8.58 -18.48
CA ASN A 14 -6.21 -9.03 -17.28
C ASN A 14 -7.70 -8.63 -17.25
N LEU A 15 -8.23 -7.90 -18.22
CA LEU A 15 -9.54 -7.24 -18.07
C LEU A 15 -10.78 -8.09 -18.48
N VAL A 16 -10.66 -9.41 -18.66
CA VAL A 16 -11.79 -10.24 -19.16
C VAL A 16 -12.46 -11.11 -18.09
N TRP A 17 -11.95 -11.22 -16.85
CA TRP A 17 -12.41 -12.32 -15.98
C TRP A 17 -13.17 -12.00 -14.69
N ARG A 18 -13.46 -10.74 -14.34
CA ARG A 18 -14.28 -10.45 -13.13
C ARG A 18 -15.17 -9.24 -13.34
N LEU A 19 -16.40 -9.46 -13.82
CA LEU A 19 -17.50 -8.54 -13.50
C LEU A 19 -18.00 -8.94 -12.11
N SER A 20 -17.29 -8.53 -11.07
CA SER A 20 -17.79 -8.65 -9.70
C SER A 20 -18.77 -7.49 -9.43
N ALA A 21 -19.71 -7.68 -8.51
CA ALA A 21 -20.64 -6.60 -8.11
C ALA A 21 -19.91 -5.37 -7.52
N ASN A 22 -18.63 -5.51 -7.17
CA ASN A 22 -17.82 -4.49 -6.52
C ASN A 22 -16.55 -4.21 -7.35
N ALA A 23 -16.72 -3.58 -8.50
CA ALA A 23 -15.63 -3.21 -9.41
C ALA A 23 -14.51 -2.36 -8.73
N VAL A 24 -14.83 -1.68 -7.63
CA VAL A 24 -13.85 -0.90 -6.86
C VAL A 24 -12.91 -1.81 -6.05
N GLU A 25 -13.39 -2.93 -5.52
CA GLU A 25 -12.57 -3.89 -4.77
C GLU A 25 -11.54 -4.57 -5.68
N ASP A 26 -11.94 -4.89 -6.92
CA ASP A 26 -11.05 -5.50 -7.90
C ASP A 26 -9.86 -4.57 -8.26
N LEU A 27 -10.02 -3.24 -8.14
CA LEU A 27 -8.94 -2.26 -8.34
C LEU A 27 -7.92 -2.25 -7.20
N LEU A 28 -8.27 -2.81 -6.03
CA LEU A 28 -7.43 -2.84 -4.84
C LEU A 28 -6.76 -4.20 -4.61
N GLU A 29 -6.89 -5.12 -5.56
CA GLU A 29 -6.24 -6.42 -5.52
C GLU A 29 -4.88 -6.38 -6.23
N CYS A 30 -3.90 -7.01 -5.60
CA CYS A 30 -2.60 -7.24 -6.22
C CYS A 30 -2.72 -8.32 -7.30
N PRO A 31 -2.28 -8.08 -8.54
CA PRO A 31 -2.40 -9.03 -9.64
C PRO A 31 -1.48 -10.26 -9.53
N VAL A 32 -0.67 -10.35 -8.47
CA VAL A 32 0.24 -11.48 -8.22
C VAL A 32 -0.32 -12.42 -7.16
N CYS A 33 -0.78 -11.89 -6.02
CA CYS A 33 -1.36 -12.71 -4.95
C CYS A 33 -2.89 -12.79 -5.00
N ASN A 34 -3.56 -11.95 -5.80
CA ASN A 34 -5.02 -11.82 -5.86
C ASN A 34 -5.66 -11.52 -4.49
N GLU A 35 -4.90 -10.86 -3.62
CA GLU A 35 -5.36 -10.35 -2.33
C GLU A 35 -5.31 -8.82 -2.35
N ARG A 36 -6.00 -8.16 -1.42
CA ARG A 36 -5.90 -6.70 -1.25
C ARG A 36 -4.43 -6.25 -1.11
N PHE A 37 -4.08 -5.12 -1.72
CA PHE A 37 -2.73 -4.59 -1.66
C PHE A 37 -2.25 -4.40 -0.22
N ASN A 38 -1.08 -4.96 0.07
CA ASN A 38 -0.36 -4.77 1.32
C ASN A 38 1.00 -4.14 1.02
N ARG A 39 1.23 -2.93 1.56
CA ARG A 39 2.40 -2.08 1.27
C ARG A 39 2.65 -2.00 -0.24
N PRO A 40 1.71 -1.41 -1.01
CA PRO A 40 1.82 -1.36 -2.46
C PRO A 40 3.08 -0.61 -2.90
N LYS A 41 3.80 -1.19 -3.87
CA LYS A 41 4.98 -0.62 -4.50
C LYS A 41 4.76 -0.55 -6.00
N MET A 42 5.05 0.62 -6.56
CA MET A 42 4.86 0.94 -7.96
C MET A 42 6.19 0.85 -8.69
N LEU A 43 6.21 0.12 -9.80
CA LEU A 43 7.35 0.06 -10.71
C LEU A 43 7.36 1.27 -11.66
N PRO A 44 8.47 1.58 -12.35
CA PRO A 44 8.54 2.66 -13.35
C PRO A 44 7.53 2.54 -14.50
N CYS A 45 7.02 1.34 -14.77
CA CYS A 45 5.89 1.12 -15.71
C CYS A 45 4.52 1.49 -15.13
N GLN A 46 4.46 2.05 -13.92
CA GLN A 46 3.25 2.44 -13.19
C GLN A 46 2.34 1.29 -12.73
N HIS A 47 2.77 0.04 -12.86
CA HIS A 47 2.09 -1.10 -12.26
C HIS A 47 2.45 -1.27 -10.79
N THR A 48 1.44 -1.57 -9.97
CA THR A 48 1.54 -1.68 -8.50
C THR A 48 1.44 -3.13 -8.06
N PHE A 49 2.24 -3.52 -7.06
CA PHE A 49 2.28 -4.87 -6.48
C PHE A 49 2.54 -4.79 -4.97
N CYS A 50 2.19 -5.82 -4.21
CA CYS A 50 2.61 -5.90 -2.81
C CYS A 50 4.14 -5.97 -2.71
N ALA A 51 4.74 -5.29 -1.72
CA ALA A 51 6.18 -5.36 -1.48
C ALA A 51 6.68 -6.81 -1.30
N LYS A 52 5.89 -7.66 -0.63
CA LYS A 52 6.17 -9.10 -0.48
C LYS A 52 6.21 -9.82 -1.84
N CYS A 53 5.23 -9.58 -2.71
CA CYS A 53 5.20 -10.21 -4.03
C CYS A 53 6.43 -9.88 -4.88
N LEU A 54 6.89 -8.62 -4.85
CA LEU A 54 8.13 -8.21 -5.53
C LEU A 54 9.37 -8.87 -4.92
N ARG A 55 9.42 -9.00 -3.59
CA ARG A 55 10.51 -9.72 -2.90
C ARG A 55 10.59 -11.17 -3.32
N ASP A 56 9.47 -11.87 -3.24
CA ASP A 56 9.39 -13.31 -3.52
C ASP A 56 9.81 -13.59 -4.97
N GLN A 57 9.46 -12.69 -5.90
CA GLN A 57 9.92 -12.76 -7.29
C GLN A 57 11.46 -12.70 -7.42
N ILE A 58 12.13 -11.85 -6.64
CA ILE A 58 13.59 -11.69 -6.67
C ILE A 58 14.30 -12.88 -6.01
N THR A 59 13.74 -13.41 -4.93
CA THR A 59 14.36 -14.48 -4.12
C THR A 59 14.12 -15.89 -4.68
N TYR A 60 13.17 -16.07 -5.62
CA TYR A 60 12.84 -17.37 -6.21
C TYR A 60 14.01 -18.06 -6.94
N SER A 61 15.05 -17.31 -7.33
CA SER A 61 16.21 -17.82 -8.09
C SER A 61 17.28 -18.48 -7.20
N ARG A 62 16.93 -19.58 -6.51
CA ARG A 62 17.87 -20.54 -5.85
C ARG A 62 19.07 -19.90 -5.12
N GLY A 63 18.83 -18.84 -4.34
CA GLY A 63 19.87 -18.19 -3.52
C GLY A 63 20.78 -17.20 -4.25
N ARG A 64 20.53 -16.88 -5.53
CA ARG A 64 21.15 -15.73 -6.21
C ARG A 64 20.17 -14.57 -6.24
N VAL A 65 20.63 -13.41 -5.76
CA VAL A 65 19.89 -12.15 -5.90
C VAL A 65 19.87 -11.77 -7.37
N ASN A 66 18.67 -11.70 -7.95
CA ASN A 66 18.50 -11.08 -9.26
C ASN A 66 18.37 -9.57 -9.09
N ASN A 67 19.30 -8.81 -9.67
CA ASN A 67 19.28 -7.35 -9.62
C ASN A 67 18.24 -6.75 -10.57
N PHE A 68 17.37 -7.57 -11.16
CA PHE A 68 16.32 -7.16 -12.06
C PHE A 68 14.96 -7.66 -11.56
N LEU A 69 14.02 -6.74 -11.47
CA LEU A 69 12.59 -7.01 -11.35
C LEU A 69 11.96 -6.97 -12.73
N GLN A 70 11.17 -7.98 -13.08
CA GLN A 70 10.42 -7.99 -14.33
C GLN A 70 8.95 -7.81 -14.02
N CYS A 71 8.32 -6.75 -14.53
CA CYS A 71 6.90 -6.50 -14.28
C CYS A 71 6.04 -7.68 -14.77
N PRO A 72 5.24 -8.34 -13.92
CA PRO A 72 4.36 -9.44 -14.35
C PRO A 72 3.35 -9.04 -15.44
N LEU A 73 2.94 -7.78 -15.49
CA LEU A 73 1.90 -7.30 -16.40
C LEU A 73 2.43 -6.89 -17.77
N CYS A 74 3.48 -6.07 -17.82
CA CYS A 74 4.02 -5.50 -19.06
C CYS A 74 5.42 -6.01 -19.44
N GLN A 75 6.02 -6.87 -18.60
CA GLN A 75 7.35 -7.44 -18.81
C GLN A 75 8.51 -6.43 -18.81
N LEU A 76 8.27 -5.15 -18.47
CA LEU A 76 9.33 -4.16 -18.30
C LEU A 76 10.31 -4.62 -17.21
N GLN A 77 11.60 -4.61 -17.52
CA GLN A 77 12.67 -4.92 -16.58
C GLN A 77 13.15 -3.65 -15.86
N VAL A 78 13.25 -3.75 -14.54
CA VAL A 78 13.64 -2.69 -13.62
C VAL A 78 14.89 -3.15 -12.90
N LYS A 79 16.00 -2.43 -13.11
CA LYS A 79 17.26 -2.73 -12.43
C LYS A 79 17.21 -2.18 -11.00
N LEU A 80 17.36 -3.07 -10.02
CA LEU A 80 17.55 -2.73 -8.62
C LEU A 80 19.03 -2.59 -8.29
N LYS A 81 19.35 -1.65 -7.40
CA LYS A 81 20.71 -1.47 -6.87
C LYS A 81 20.89 -2.35 -5.62
N ILE A 82 20.94 -3.66 -5.84
CA ILE A 82 21.17 -4.66 -4.78
C ILE A 82 22.33 -5.57 -5.14
N ARG A 83 23.07 -6.05 -4.15
CA ARG A 83 24.15 -7.05 -4.29
C ARG A 83 23.92 -8.27 -3.42
N PHE A 84 23.28 -8.07 -2.28
CA PHE A 84 22.97 -9.11 -1.29
C PHE A 84 21.51 -9.02 -0.87
N VAL A 85 20.99 -10.09 -0.26
CA VAL A 85 19.56 -10.20 0.10
C VAL A 85 19.19 -9.18 1.19
N GLU A 86 20.13 -8.82 2.05
CA GLU A 86 19.96 -7.86 3.13
C GLU A 86 19.64 -6.45 2.61
N GLU A 87 20.11 -6.10 1.40
CA GLU A 87 19.84 -4.81 0.76
C GLU A 87 18.44 -4.76 0.12
N LEU A 88 17.75 -5.90 -0.01
CA LEU A 88 16.49 -6.03 -0.74
C LEU A 88 15.36 -5.21 -0.12
N GLU A 89 15.24 -5.22 1.20
CA GLU A 89 14.23 -4.43 1.92
C GLU A 89 14.40 -2.93 1.65
N GLY A 90 15.63 -2.43 1.73
CA GLY A 90 15.93 -1.03 1.43
C GLY A 90 15.58 -0.66 -0.01
N ALA A 91 15.95 -1.52 -0.97
CA ALA A 91 15.63 -1.31 -2.38
C ALA A 91 14.11 -1.29 -2.63
N LEU A 92 13.35 -2.24 -2.08
CA LEU A 92 11.89 -2.26 -2.21
C LEU A 92 11.23 -1.05 -1.52
N ASN A 93 11.75 -0.60 -0.38
CA ASN A 93 11.23 0.57 0.31
C ASN A 93 11.44 1.87 -0.47
N SER A 94 12.52 1.96 -1.25
CA SER A 94 12.80 3.10 -2.13
C SER A 94 11.91 3.19 -3.36
N LEU A 95 11.17 2.14 -3.71
CA LEU A 95 10.15 2.21 -4.74
C LEU A 95 8.96 3.07 -4.25
N PRO A 96 8.40 3.93 -5.11
CA PRO A 96 7.26 4.76 -4.76
C PRO A 96 6.04 3.89 -4.45
N SER A 97 5.21 4.33 -3.51
CA SER A 97 3.87 3.79 -3.31
C SER A 97 2.89 4.44 -4.29
N ASN A 98 1.76 3.79 -4.56
CA ASN A 98 0.69 4.38 -5.35
C ASN A 98 -0.31 5.06 -4.41
N LEU A 99 -0.21 6.38 -4.28
CA LEU A 99 -1.03 7.18 -3.36
C LEU A 99 -2.54 7.06 -3.64
N TYR A 100 -2.94 6.79 -4.88
CA TYR A 100 -4.34 6.59 -5.23
C TYR A 100 -4.88 5.29 -4.62
N ILE A 101 -4.11 4.20 -4.74
CA ILE A 101 -4.44 2.91 -4.13
C ILE A 101 -4.45 3.03 -2.61
N ASP A 102 -3.45 3.69 -2.02
CA ASP A 102 -3.41 3.90 -0.57
C ASP A 102 -4.63 4.70 -0.06
N SER A 103 -5.04 5.75 -0.81
CA SER A 103 -6.23 6.55 -0.47
C SER A 103 -7.52 5.75 -0.58
N LEU A 104 -7.67 4.95 -1.65
CA LEU A 104 -8.85 4.11 -1.85
C LEU A 104 -8.94 2.99 -0.80
N LEU A 105 -7.81 2.35 -0.48
CA LEU A 105 -7.73 1.38 0.62
C LEU A 105 -8.20 2.01 1.94
N ALA A 106 -7.73 3.23 2.25
CA ALA A 106 -8.12 3.92 3.47
C ALA A 106 -9.62 4.25 3.52
N VAL A 107 -10.22 4.66 2.39
CA VAL A 107 -11.65 4.98 2.33
C VAL A 107 -12.52 3.74 2.50
N LEU A 108 -12.22 2.64 1.81
CA LEU A 108 -13.02 1.41 1.89
C LEU A 108 -12.81 0.62 3.19
N GLN A 109 -11.66 0.79 3.86
CA GLN A 109 -11.45 0.29 5.21
C GLN A 109 -12.37 0.97 6.25
N ASN A 110 -13.00 2.10 5.92
CA ASN A 110 -13.96 2.78 6.78
C ASN A 110 -15.40 2.24 6.67
N GLU A 111 -15.68 1.21 5.87
CA GLU A 111 -17.01 0.58 5.77
C GLU A 111 -17.33 -0.43 6.89
N SER A 112 -16.45 -0.57 7.88
CA SER A 112 -16.81 -1.19 9.16
C SER A 112 -17.12 -0.12 10.21
N PRO A 113 -18.41 0.19 10.51
CA PRO A 113 -18.76 0.79 11.78
C PRO A 113 -18.67 -0.29 12.86
N GLN A 114 -17.47 -0.76 13.15
CA GLN A 114 -17.09 -1.44 14.38
C GLN A 114 -15.56 -1.60 14.42
N GLN A 115 -14.96 -0.94 15.41
CA GLN A 115 -13.59 -1.11 15.91
C GLN A 115 -12.49 -0.26 15.24
N GLN A 116 -12.45 1.03 15.58
CA GLN A 116 -11.39 1.63 16.43
C GLN A 116 -11.52 3.17 16.44
N GLN A 117 -12.55 3.67 17.12
CA GLN A 117 -12.41 4.96 17.79
C GLN A 117 -11.62 4.69 19.08
N GLN A 118 -10.30 4.80 19.02
CA GLN A 118 -9.60 5.23 20.22
C GLN A 118 -9.98 6.70 20.42
N PRO A 119 -10.52 7.10 21.58
CA PRO A 119 -10.73 8.50 21.85
C PRO A 119 -9.36 9.18 21.78
N VAL A 120 -9.29 10.29 21.05
CA VAL A 120 -8.13 11.18 21.06
C VAL A 120 -7.87 11.50 22.54
N GLN A 121 -6.82 10.90 23.11
CA GLN A 121 -6.38 11.28 24.44
C GLN A 121 -5.72 12.65 24.31
N GLU A 122 -6.51 13.71 24.43
CA GLU A 122 -5.97 15.01 24.80
C GLU A 122 -5.19 14.80 26.12
N PRO A 123 -3.91 15.21 26.20
CA PRO A 123 -3.15 15.03 27.42
C PRO A 123 -3.86 15.79 28.54
N GLU A 124 -4.31 15.08 29.59
CA GLU A 124 -4.90 15.69 30.78
C GLU A 124 -3.84 16.60 31.45
N VAL A 125 -3.87 17.89 31.15
CA VAL A 125 -2.99 18.86 31.80
C VAL A 125 -3.55 19.12 33.20
N ARG A 126 -2.83 18.72 34.24
CA ARG A 126 -3.21 18.98 35.64
C ARG A 126 -2.47 20.20 36.16
N CYS A 127 -3.16 21.05 36.91
CA CYS A 127 -2.52 22.16 37.59
C CYS A 127 -1.54 21.66 38.65
N SER A 128 -0.28 22.13 38.63
CA SER A 128 0.72 21.73 39.64
C SER A 128 0.38 22.19 41.06
N LYS A 129 -0.49 23.20 41.21
CA LYS A 129 -0.84 23.80 42.51
C LYS A 129 -2.08 23.17 43.15
N CYS A 130 -3.13 22.87 42.39
CA CYS A 130 -4.39 22.32 42.92
C CYS A 130 -4.76 20.93 42.36
N GLN A 131 -3.93 20.36 41.47
CA GLN A 131 -4.10 19.04 40.86
C GLN A 131 -5.40 18.83 40.04
N THR A 132 -6.22 19.87 39.87
CA THR A 132 -7.42 19.86 39.03
C THR A 132 -7.05 19.73 37.55
N VAL A 133 -7.83 18.95 36.81
CA VAL A 133 -7.71 18.82 35.35
C VAL A 133 -8.08 20.16 34.71
N CYS A 134 -7.24 20.66 33.81
CA CYS A 134 -7.35 21.97 33.19
C CYS A 134 -6.99 21.88 31.71
N SER A 135 -7.58 22.72 30.88
CA SER A 135 -7.26 22.77 29.43
C SER A 135 -5.97 23.55 29.12
N ALA A 136 -5.27 24.08 30.13
CA ALA A 136 -4.05 24.88 29.99
C ALA A 136 -3.15 24.82 31.24
N ARG A 137 -1.85 25.13 31.11
CA ARG A 137 -0.86 25.14 32.22
C ARG A 137 -1.13 26.19 33.31
N ILE A 138 -2.05 27.13 33.07
CA ILE A 138 -2.43 28.17 34.02
C ILE A 138 -3.87 27.92 34.42
N CYS A 139 -4.07 27.53 35.68
CA CYS A 139 -5.39 27.23 36.22
C CYS A 139 -6.08 28.51 36.71
N ASN A 140 -7.27 28.81 36.19
CA ASN A 140 -8.06 29.97 36.62
C ASN A 140 -8.59 29.85 38.06
N HIS A 141 -8.66 28.63 38.62
CA HIS A 141 -8.98 28.40 40.02
C HIS A 141 -7.88 28.92 40.97
N CYS A 142 -6.61 28.83 40.57
CA CYS A 142 -5.47 29.29 41.37
C CYS A 142 -5.06 30.74 41.14
N LYS A 143 -5.78 31.46 40.26
CA LYS A 143 -5.58 32.88 39.96
C LYS A 143 -6.41 33.81 40.86
N GLN A 144 -7.22 33.26 41.77
CA GLN A 144 -7.84 34.00 42.87
C GLN A 144 -6.86 34.09 44.05
#